data_AF-A0A5C4PL16-F1
#
_entry.id   AF-A0A5C4PL16-F1
#
_cell.length_a   1.000
_cell.length_b   1.000
_cell.length_c   1.000
_cell.angle_alpha   90.00
_cell.angle_beta   90.00
_cell.angle_gamma   90.00
#
_symmetry.space_group_name_H-M   'P 1'
#
loop_
_entity.id
_entity.type
_entity.pdbx_description
1 polymer ?
#
loop_
_entity_poly.entity_id
_entity_poly.type
_entity_poly.pdbx_seq_one_letter_code
_entity_poly.pdbx_strand_id
1 'polypeptide(L)'
;GAYVMVPLYGPATPRQDLGRLVDHTYPTLSLLGPWSVLKFSVQAVDRRANLLSQDPILAQSQDSYLTVREAYFQNLEFKVSDGKQGSEIKETLSEDELKEID
;
A
#
# COMPACT_ATOMS: atom_id res chain seq x y z
N GLY A 1 4.73 6.62 -9.62
CA GLY A 1 5.79 5.80 -10.25
C GLY A 1 5.19 4.53 -10.83
N ALA A 2 5.96 3.71 -11.55
CA ALA A 2 5.46 2.44 -12.08
C ALA A 2 4.97 1.52 -10.95
N TYR A 3 3.81 0.90 -11.15
CA TYR A 3 3.18 -0.08 -10.27
C TYR A 3 3.09 -1.41 -11.00
N VAL A 4 3.48 -2.49 -10.33
CA VAL A 4 3.41 -3.84 -10.88
C VAL A 4 2.82 -4.76 -9.82
N MET A 5 1.91 -5.65 -10.23
CA MET A 5 1.42 -6.72 -9.38
C MET A 5 2.20 -7.99 -9.72
N VAL A 6 3.08 -8.40 -8.81
CA VAL A 6 3.95 -9.56 -9.02
C VAL A 6 3.27 -10.82 -8.47
N PRO A 7 3.22 -11.95 -9.21
CA PRO A 7 2.66 -13.19 -8.71
C PRO A 7 3.33 -13.63 -7.39
N LEU A 8 2.53 -14.09 -6.42
CA LEU A 8 2.94 -14.51 -5.07
C LEU A 8 3.54 -13.41 -4.17
N TYR A 9 4.11 -12.34 -4.73
CA TYR A 9 4.70 -11.24 -3.98
C TYR A 9 3.70 -10.12 -3.68
N GLY A 10 2.83 -9.80 -4.63
CA GLY A 10 1.81 -8.77 -4.51
C GLY A 10 2.20 -7.43 -5.13
N PRO A 11 1.62 -6.31 -4.65
CA PRO A 11 1.83 -4.99 -5.23
C PRO A 11 3.26 -4.50 -4.95
N ALA A 12 3.92 -4.05 -6.01
CA ALA A 12 5.33 -3.71 -6.04
C ALA A 12 5.56 -2.36 -6.73
N THR A 13 6.47 -1.56 -6.19
CA THR A 13 6.97 -0.35 -6.86
C THR A 13 8.50 -0.34 -6.81
N PRO A 14 9.18 0.11 -7.89
CA PRO A 14 10.64 0.13 -7.94
C PRO A 14 11.26 0.86 -6.75
N ARG A 15 10.69 2.00 -6.34
CA ARG A 15 11.18 2.78 -5.20
C ARG A 15 11.11 1.99 -3.89
N GLN A 16 10.00 1.31 -3.63
CA GLN A 16 9.82 0.59 -2.38
C GLN A 16 10.70 -0.65 -2.32
N ASP A 17 10.77 -1.42 -3.40
CA ASP A 17 11.52 -2.68 -3.42
C ASP A 17 13.03 -2.46 -3.40
N LEU A 18 13.52 -1.45 -4.13
CA LEU A 18 14.92 -1.04 -4.03
C LEU A 18 15.26 -0.54 -2.63
N GLY A 19 14.36 0.22 -1.98
CA GLY A 19 14.52 0.63 -0.58
C GLY A 19 14.65 -0.57 0.36
N ARG A 20 13.76 -1.55 0.27
CA ARG A 20 13.81 -2.79 1.07
C ARG A 20 15.09 -3.59 0.84
N LEU A 21 15.60 -3.63 -0.39
CA LEU A 21 16.85 -4.31 -0.71
C LEU A 21 18.03 -3.64 -0.01
N VAL A 22 18.06 -2.31 0.02
CA VAL A 22 19.07 -1.55 0.75
C VAL A 22 18.94 -1.75 2.27
N ASP A 23 17.72 -1.87 2.80
CA ASP A 23 17.50 -2.11 4.24
C ASP A 23 18.13 -3.43 4.73
N HIS A 24 18.25 -4.43 3.85
CA HIS A 24 18.93 -5.70 4.17
C HIS A 24 20.44 -5.54 4.42
N THR A 25 21.04 -4.40 4.06
CA THR A 25 22.45 -4.11 4.37
C THR A 25 22.67 -3.74 5.84
N TYR A 26 21.62 -3.32 6.57
CA TYR A 26 21.72 -3.06 8.00
C TYR A 26 21.95 -4.35 8.79
N PRO A 27 22.80 -4.33 9.84
CA PRO A 27 23.25 -5.52 10.56
C PRO A 27 22.13 -6.32 11.22
N THR A 28 21.01 -5.69 11.57
CA THR A 28 19.85 -6.37 12.19
C THR A 28 19.09 -7.25 11.21
N LEU A 29 18.99 -6.82 9.94
CA LEU A 29 18.29 -7.54 8.87
C LEU A 29 19.23 -8.48 8.12
N SER A 30 20.52 -8.17 8.03
CA SER A 30 21.51 -9.05 7.37
C SER A 30 21.74 -10.34 8.15
N LEU A 31 21.63 -10.31 9.49
CA LEU A 31 21.83 -11.48 10.35
C LEU A 31 20.73 -12.54 10.22
N LEU A 32 19.56 -12.20 9.66
CA LEU A 32 18.47 -13.17 9.48
C LEU A 32 18.83 -14.27 8.47
N GLY A 33 19.67 -13.97 7.47
CA GLY A 33 20.06 -14.94 6.43
C GLY A 33 18.84 -15.69 5.85
N PRO A 34 18.85 -17.04 5.80
CA PRO A 34 17.75 -17.84 5.25
C PRO A 34 16.45 -17.76 6.08
N TRP A 35 16.51 -17.34 7.35
CA TRP A 35 15.30 -17.16 8.17
C TRP A 35 14.42 -16.00 7.70
N SER A 36 14.93 -15.13 6.84
CA SER A 36 14.14 -14.09 6.16
C SER A 36 12.96 -14.68 5.37
N VAL A 37 13.16 -15.84 4.72
CA VAL A 37 12.11 -16.52 3.94
C VAL A 37 11.03 -17.07 4.88
N LEU A 38 11.43 -17.67 6.00
CA LEU A 38 10.49 -18.15 7.01
C LEU A 38 9.70 -17.00 7.64
N LYS A 39 10.36 -15.88 7.97
CA LYS A 39 9.69 -14.68 8.45
C LYS A 39 8.67 -14.18 7.42
N PHE A 40 9.07 -14.10 6.16
CA PHE A 40 8.18 -13.66 5.08
C PHE A 40 6.95 -14.57 4.95
N SER A 41 7.13 -15.89 4.98
CA SER A 41 6.02 -16.84 4.85
C SER A 41 5.03 -16.73 6.01
N VAL A 42 5.51 -16.66 7.25
CA VAL A 42 4.66 -16.47 8.44
C VAL A 42 3.91 -15.14 8.36
N GLN A 43 4.60 -14.05 7.99
CA GLN A 43 3.97 -12.73 7.83
C GLN A 43 2.93 -12.71 6.71
N ALA A 44 3.14 -13.46 5.63
CA ALA A 44 2.17 -13.57 4.54
C ALA A 44 0.88 -14.27 5.00
N VAL A 45 1.02 -15.37 5.75
CA VAL A 45 -0.14 -16.09 6.33
C VAL A 45 -0.90 -15.21 7.31
N ASP A 46 -0.20 -14.55 8.23
CA ASP A 46 -0.81 -13.66 9.22
C ASP A 46 -1.57 -12.50 8.56
N ARG A 47 -0.96 -11.83 7.57
CA ARG A 47 -1.65 -10.78 6.79
C ARG A 47 -2.89 -11.31 6.09
N ARG A 48 -2.83 -12.50 5.49
CA ARG A 48 -4.00 -13.08 4.81
C ARG A 48 -5.11 -13.40 5.78
N ALA A 49 -4.80 -13.91 6.97
CA ALA A 49 -5.78 -14.15 8.02
C ALA A 49 -6.47 -12.84 8.45
N ASN A 50 -5.71 -11.76 8.65
CA ASN A 50 -6.25 -10.45 9.04
C ASN A 50 -7.11 -9.79 7.94
N LEU A 51 -6.88 -10.12 6.67
CA LEU A 51 -7.65 -9.59 5.54
C LEU A 51 -8.88 -10.44 5.19
N LEU A 52 -9.03 -11.63 5.76
CA LEU A 52 -10.12 -12.56 5.44
C LEU A 52 -11.51 -11.95 5.68
N SER A 53 -11.65 -11.11 6.71
CA SER A 53 -12.91 -10.40 6.99
C SER A 53 -13.24 -9.30 5.99
N GLN A 54 -12.25 -8.81 5.23
CA GLN A 54 -12.36 -7.70 4.28
C GLN A 54 -12.46 -8.18 2.82
N ASP A 55 -12.29 -9.48 2.58
CA ASP A 55 -12.44 -10.09 1.26
C ASP A 55 -13.80 -9.77 0.56
N PRO A 56 -14.95 -9.69 1.27
CA PRO A 56 -16.23 -9.33 0.63
C PRO A 56 -16.23 -7.93 0.01
N ILE A 57 -15.49 -6.98 0.59
CA ILE A 57 -15.39 -5.61 0.08
C ILE A 57 -14.70 -5.60 -1.29
N LEU A 58 -13.67 -6.43 -1.46
CA LEU A 58 -12.96 -6.60 -2.73
C LEU A 58 -13.79 -7.37 -3.76
N ALA A 59 -14.62 -8.32 -3.33
CA ALA A 59 -15.49 -9.09 -4.20
C ALA A 59 -16.69 -8.28 -4.71
N GLN A 60 -17.14 -7.28 -3.95
CA GLN A 60 -18.27 -6.42 -4.30
C GLN A 60 -17.82 -5.15 -5.06
N SER A 61 -16.52 -4.89 -5.18
CA SER A 61 -16.02 -3.74 -5.91
C SER A 61 -16.16 -3.93 -7.43
N GLN A 62 -16.36 -2.81 -8.13
CA GLN A 62 -16.57 -2.83 -9.58
C GLN A 62 -15.29 -3.23 -10.34
N ASP A 63 -14.12 -2.89 -9.79
CA ASP A 63 -12.81 -3.32 -10.29
C ASP A 63 -11.88 -3.65 -9.11
N SER A 64 -11.70 -4.93 -8.84
CA SER A 64 -10.86 -5.40 -7.74
C SER A 64 -9.39 -5.03 -7.93
N TYR A 65 -8.88 -4.97 -9.17
CA TYR A 65 -7.48 -4.63 -9.43
C TYR A 65 -7.21 -3.16 -9.14
N LEU A 66 -8.05 -2.26 -9.65
CA LEU A 66 -7.94 -0.83 -9.38
C LEU A 66 -8.10 -0.52 -7.89
N THR A 67 -9.05 -1.19 -7.22
CA THR A 67 -9.28 -1.03 -5.78
C THR A 67 -8.02 -1.38 -4.97
N VAL A 68 -7.38 -2.51 -5.27
CA VAL A 68 -6.15 -2.94 -4.60
C VAL A 68 -4.99 -1.97 -4.88
N ARG A 69 -4.86 -1.51 -6.13
CA ARG A 69 -3.83 -0.54 -6.52
C ARG A 69 -3.97 0.78 -5.76
N GLU A 70 -5.20 1.29 -5.66
CA GLU A 70 -5.49 2.55 -4.99
C GLU A 70 -5.25 2.44 -3.48
N ALA A 71 -5.79 1.39 -2.83
CA ALA A 71 -5.54 1.13 -1.41
C ALA A 71 -4.04 0.98 -1.10
N TYR A 72 -3.26 0.39 -2.01
CA TYR A 72 -1.81 0.30 -1.88
C TYR A 72 -1.15 1.68 -1.88
N PHE A 73 -1.53 2.60 -2.77
CA PHE A 73 -0.97 3.95 -2.81
C PHE A 73 -1.41 4.79 -1.61
N GLN A 74 -2.67 4.71 -1.20
CA GLN A 74 -3.17 5.36 0.02
C GLN A 74 -2.38 4.90 1.26
N ASN A 75 -2.10 3.60 1.38
CA ASN A 75 -1.28 3.08 2.48
C ASN A 75 0.18 3.58 2.43
N LEU A 76 0.77 3.70 1.24
CA LEU A 76 2.11 4.25 1.08
C LEU A 76 2.16 5.72 1.47
N GLU A 77 1.20 6.50 1.02
CA GLU A 77 1.13 7.93 1.29
C GLU A 77 0.89 8.19 2.78
N PHE A 78 -0.01 7.41 3.40
CA PHE A 78 -0.20 7.43 4.85
C PHE A 78 1.10 7.19 5.62
N LYS A 79 1.92 6.21 5.18
CA LYS A 79 3.22 5.88 5.79
C LYS A 79 4.28 6.96 5.59
N VAL A 80 4.25 7.69 4.48
CA VAL A 80 5.20 8.77 4.19
C VAL A 80 4.82 10.04 4.94
N SER A 81 3.52 10.31 5.06
CA SER A 81 2.98 11.53 5.66
C SER A 81 2.69 11.40 7.16
N ASP A 82 3.10 10.29 7.81
CA ASP A 82 2.81 9.98 9.22
C ASP A 82 1.33 10.16 9.59
N GLY A 83 0.43 9.81 8.67
CA GLY A 83 -1.02 9.97 8.88
C GLY A 83 -1.53 11.41 8.92
N LYS A 84 -0.70 12.41 8.58
CA LYS A 84 -1.13 13.82 8.46
C LYS A 84 -1.94 14.13 7.21
N GLN A 85 -2.36 13.11 6.47
CA GLN A 85 -3.19 13.28 5.31
C GLN A 85 -4.64 13.56 5.73
N GLY A 86 -4.88 14.82 6.06
CA GLY A 86 -6.17 15.36 6.49
C GLY A 86 -6.40 16.82 6.07
N SER A 87 -5.61 17.39 5.15
CA SER A 87 -5.85 18.76 4.65
C SER A 87 -5.80 18.92 3.14
N GLU A 88 -5.67 17.83 2.38
CA GLU A 88 -5.84 17.86 0.92
C GLU A 88 -6.89 16.84 0.50
N ILE A 89 -8.07 16.92 1.12
CA ILE A 89 -9.25 16.89 0.26
C ILE A 89 -9.04 18.15 -0.59
N LYS A 90 -8.53 18.01 -1.82
CA LYS A 90 -8.71 19.07 -2.82
C LYS A 90 -10.20 19.37 -2.76
N GLU A 91 -10.56 20.53 -2.22
CA GLU A 91 -11.90 21.07 -2.33
C GLU A 91 -12.27 20.89 -3.80
N THR A 92 -13.15 19.94 -4.08
CA THR A 92 -13.49 19.53 -5.45
C THR A 92 -14.37 20.57 -6.12
N LEU A 93 -14.46 21.76 -5.53
CA LEU A 93 -15.10 22.94 -6.07
C LEU A 93 -14.17 24.11 -5.72
N SER A 94 -13.67 24.77 -6.75
CA SER A 94 -13.07 26.08 -6.58
C SER A 94 -14.11 27.02 -5.95
N GLU A 95 -13.69 27.93 -5.05
CA GLU A 95 -14.53 29.01 -4.49
C GLU A 95 -15.33 29.78 -5.56
N ASP A 96 -14.84 29.79 -6.80
CA ASP A 96 -15.49 30.41 -7.95
C ASP A 96 -16.72 29.61 -8.44
N GLU A 97 -16.73 28.27 -8.34
CA GLU A 97 -17.89 27.42 -8.67
C GLU A 97 -19.00 27.48 -7.61
N LEU A 98 -18.64 27.70 -6.34
CA LEU A 98 -19.61 27.85 -5.25
C LEU A 98 -20.39 29.17 -5.35
N LYS A 99 -19.79 30.21 -5.94
CA LYS A 99 -20.43 31.52 -6.18
C LYS A 99 -21.38 31.54 -7.38
N GLU A 100 -21.34 30.54 -8.25
CA GLU A 100 -22.30 30.41 -9.36
C GLU A 100 -23.58 29.66 -8.97
N ILE A 101 -23.60 29.01 -7.80
CA ILE A 101 -24.73 28.19 -7.32
C ILE A 101 -25.66 28.96 -6.35
N ASP A 102 -25.23 30.13 -5.85
CA ASP A 102 -26.05 31.02 -4.99
C ASP A 102 -26.62 32.22 -5.78
#